data_AF-A0AA88QQ30-F1
#
_entry.id   AF-A0AA88QQ30-F1
#
_cell.length_a   1.000
_cell.length_b   1.000
_cell.length_c   1.000
_cell.angle_alpha   90.00
_cell.angle_beta   90.00
_cell.angle_gamma   90.00
#
_symmetry.space_group_name_H-M   'P 1'
#
loop_
_entity.id
_entity.type
_entity.pdbx_description
1 polymer ?
#
loop_
_entity_poly.entity_id
_entity_poly.type
_entity_poly.pdbx_seq_one_letter_code
_entity_poly.pdbx_strand_id
1 'polypeptide(L)'
;MASSKLRSSCSFPNMLLSFFNFLICILSAASLAPVIFLKMPPTSMGWALLMVSSISLISSFVGFYSQLMHCCFLTHISLLLASSIGQLLAILSLFTKEKSSLSMLKSPRDPREAKLLVRLECGVLMAMFVMQLGVLALTCAVHSCWVREYEGIEAEREKTARRRSRRIARVQEESMANVAQISDSKAKELDEKMKTKYGQWLGATEVKAKQVTENKFKRPGGASGSLASLEDIILTTTGRGDISPRQTEVVKSLNSVHGIDKDIQISRKTNVKCSQTRKKEELSLETREKSVSHFEEATPTNLKFDRLQLPDQNYVQENKVEFGDFVAREAVLDEEYWTAAWLRAETHWENRNDRYVDNYKRKFAEQEFNAIKRQCKGQFGQKCSCIVAVKKEESNVKRTVLKSVVGTLDFNIRYLLTGETFPGERVKAPIFCRTDRQAPRKYGYVANLCVAKSARRQGIASNMLNLAILSAKSNGAEQVFVHVYRSNVAAQELYEKMGFEVVQMASQQQSKEKTYLLCFGV
;
A
#
# COMPACT_ATOMS: atom_id res chain seq x y z
N MET A 1 -5.36 -2.41 19.08
CA MET A 1 -6.55 -2.54 19.96
C MET A 1 -7.90 -2.72 19.22
N ALA A 2 -7.94 -2.98 17.90
CA ALA A 2 -9.21 -3.24 17.18
C ALA A 2 -9.60 -4.74 17.12
N SER A 3 -8.66 -5.65 17.37
CA SER A 3 -8.87 -7.10 17.20
C SER A 3 -9.79 -7.72 18.26
N SER A 4 -9.87 -7.16 19.47
CA SER A 4 -10.70 -7.70 20.55
C SER A 4 -12.19 -7.37 20.42
N LYS A 5 -12.56 -6.28 19.71
CA LYS A 5 -13.98 -5.94 19.46
C LYS A 5 -14.58 -6.75 18.30
N LEU A 6 -13.77 -7.22 17.34
CA LEU A 6 -14.25 -7.98 16.17
C LEU A 6 -14.70 -9.41 16.49
N ARG A 7 -14.10 -10.05 17.50
CA ARG A 7 -14.41 -11.45 17.87
C ARG A 7 -15.80 -11.66 18.50
N SER A 8 -16.45 -10.58 18.93
CA SER A 8 -17.70 -10.63 19.72
C SER A 8 -18.96 -10.73 18.84
N SER A 9 -19.00 -10.03 17.70
CA SER A 9 -20.25 -9.77 16.96
C SER A 9 -20.86 -11.00 16.28
N CYS A 10 -20.05 -12.00 15.91
CA CYS A 10 -20.53 -13.21 15.23
C CYS A 10 -20.74 -14.42 16.16
N SER A 11 -20.50 -14.29 17.48
CA SER A 11 -20.64 -15.42 18.41
C SER A 11 -22.10 -15.77 18.69
N PHE A 12 -22.94 -14.77 18.94
CA PHE A 12 -24.35 -14.94 19.30
C PHE A 12 -25.21 -15.54 18.17
N PRO A 13 -25.15 -15.05 16.91
CA PRO A 13 -25.92 -15.65 15.81
C PRO A 13 -25.54 -17.11 15.55
N ASN A 14 -24.27 -17.47 15.69
CA ASN A 14 -23.79 -18.85 15.51
C ASN A 14 -24.27 -19.76 16.64
N MET A 15 -24.31 -19.28 17.89
CA MET A 15 -24.87 -20.02 19.01
C MET A 15 -26.37 -20.25 18.83
N LEU A 16 -27.10 -19.23 18.38
CA LEU A 16 -28.53 -19.33 18.08
C LEU A 16 -28.80 -20.32 16.93
N LEU A 17 -27.97 -20.30 15.88
CA LEU A 17 -28.05 -21.25 14.77
C LEU A 17 -27.83 -22.70 15.24
N SER A 18 -26.89 -22.93 16.16
CA SER A 18 -26.65 -24.25 16.75
C SER A 18 -27.84 -24.72 17.57
N PHE A 19 -28.41 -23.84 18.39
CA PHE A 19 -29.60 -24.12 19.19
C PHE A 19 -30.82 -24.49 18.33
N PHE A 20 -31.09 -23.77 17.24
CA PHE A 20 -32.19 -24.09 16.35
C PHE A 20 -31.98 -25.41 15.59
N ASN A 21 -30.75 -25.72 15.15
CA ASN A 21 -30.45 -27.03 14.56
C ASN A 21 -30.64 -28.18 15.56
N PHE A 22 -30.31 -27.97 16.83
CA PHE A 22 -30.59 -28.94 17.89
C PHE A 22 -32.09 -29.20 18.07
N LEU A 23 -32.90 -28.14 18.09
CA LEU A 23 -34.34 -28.28 18.22
C LEU A 23 -34.95 -28.99 17.00
N ILE A 24 -34.48 -28.67 15.78
CA ILE A 24 -34.89 -29.37 14.55
C ILE A 24 -34.52 -30.85 14.62
N CYS A 25 -33.32 -31.19 15.13
CA CYS A 25 -32.90 -32.58 15.31
C CYS A 25 -33.88 -33.34 16.21
N ILE A 26 -34.25 -32.77 17.37
CA ILE A 26 -35.21 -33.38 18.31
C ILE A 26 -36.58 -33.54 17.65
N LEU A 27 -37.09 -32.50 17.00
CA LEU A 27 -38.40 -32.55 16.33
C LEU A 27 -38.42 -33.58 15.20
N SER A 28 -37.36 -33.67 14.40
CA SER A 28 -37.24 -34.65 13.31
C SER A 28 -37.13 -36.10 13.79
N ALA A 29 -36.55 -36.33 14.97
CA ALA A 29 -36.56 -37.66 15.59
C ALA A 29 -37.96 -37.98 16.15
N ALA A 30 -38.63 -36.99 16.76
CA ALA A 30 -39.98 -37.14 17.30
C ALA A 30 -41.04 -37.41 16.22
N SER A 31 -40.91 -36.83 15.02
CA SER A 31 -41.84 -37.05 13.89
C SER A 31 -41.80 -38.46 13.31
N LEU A 32 -40.77 -39.27 13.63
CA LEU A 32 -40.75 -40.67 13.23
C LEU A 32 -41.79 -41.50 14.00
N ALA A 33 -42.07 -41.14 15.25
CA ALA A 33 -42.90 -41.94 16.14
C ALA A 33 -44.37 -42.03 15.69
N PRO A 34 -45.07 -40.92 15.34
CA PRO A 34 -46.46 -40.99 14.88
C PRO A 34 -46.62 -41.86 13.62
N VAL A 35 -45.67 -41.80 12.68
CA VAL A 35 -45.72 -42.57 11.43
C VAL A 35 -45.51 -44.07 11.70
N ILE A 36 -44.56 -44.43 12.56
CA ILE A 36 -44.32 -45.82 12.99
C ILE A 36 -45.52 -46.37 13.76
N PHE A 37 -46.09 -45.57 14.67
CA PHE A 37 -47.28 -46.01 15.38
C PHE A 37 -48.44 -46.22 14.41
N LEU A 38 -48.72 -45.29 13.49
CA LEU A 38 -49.86 -45.40 12.57
C LEU A 38 -49.92 -46.74 11.83
N LYS A 39 -48.80 -47.28 11.30
CA LYS A 39 -48.75 -48.63 10.73
C LYS A 39 -47.30 -49.08 10.47
N MET A 40 -46.97 -50.32 10.83
CA MET A 40 -45.78 -51.02 10.36
C MET A 40 -46.19 -52.37 9.73
N PRO A 41 -45.73 -52.70 8.50
CA PRO A 41 -44.87 -51.90 7.61
C PRO A 41 -45.56 -50.62 7.07
N PRO A 42 -44.80 -49.54 6.79
CA PRO A 42 -45.37 -48.28 6.32
C PRO A 42 -45.92 -48.41 4.89
N THR A 43 -46.99 -47.66 4.60
CA THR A 43 -47.49 -47.50 3.22
C THR A 43 -46.58 -46.56 2.41
N SER A 44 -46.79 -46.45 1.10
CA SER A 44 -46.06 -45.48 0.26
C SER A 44 -46.12 -44.04 0.81
N MET A 45 -47.30 -43.61 1.30
CA MET A 45 -47.47 -42.32 1.98
C MET A 45 -46.68 -42.25 3.30
N GLY A 46 -46.67 -43.33 4.09
CA GLY A 46 -45.87 -43.41 5.31
C GLY A 46 -44.36 -43.30 5.04
N TRP A 47 -43.87 -43.97 4.00
CA TRP A 47 -42.47 -43.85 3.55
C TRP A 47 -42.12 -42.43 3.12
N ALA A 48 -43.02 -41.73 2.41
CA ALA A 48 -42.79 -40.34 2.04
C ALA A 48 -42.61 -39.42 3.26
N LEU A 49 -43.45 -39.57 4.30
CA LEU A 49 -43.33 -38.80 5.55
C LEU A 49 -42.04 -39.15 6.32
N LEU A 50 -41.66 -40.42 6.38
CA LEU A 50 -40.40 -40.86 6.98
C LEU A 50 -39.19 -40.28 6.25
N MET A 51 -39.21 -40.22 4.91
CA MET A 51 -38.13 -39.63 4.10
C MET A 51 -37.97 -38.13 4.36
N VAL A 52 -39.06 -37.37 4.44
CA VAL A 52 -39.03 -35.93 4.75
C VAL A 52 -38.42 -35.70 6.15
N SER A 53 -38.83 -36.50 7.13
CA SER A 53 -38.29 -36.44 8.50
C SER A 53 -36.80 -36.84 8.54
N SER A 54 -36.40 -37.85 7.77
CA SER A 54 -35.02 -38.32 7.69
C SER A 54 -34.09 -37.29 7.03
N ILE A 55 -34.53 -36.64 5.95
CA ILE A 55 -33.78 -35.55 5.31
C ILE A 55 -33.63 -34.37 6.27
N SER A 56 -34.69 -34.04 7.03
CA SER A 56 -34.64 -33.00 8.07
C SER A 56 -33.62 -33.33 9.17
N LEU A 57 -33.59 -34.59 9.61
CA LEU A 57 -32.65 -35.08 10.61
C LEU A 57 -31.21 -34.98 10.09
N ILE A 58 -30.94 -35.48 8.89
CA ILE A 58 -29.62 -35.37 8.24
C ILE A 58 -29.21 -33.90 8.09
N SER A 59 -30.12 -33.03 7.66
CA SER A 59 -29.87 -31.59 7.55
C SER A 59 -29.45 -31.00 8.89
N SER A 60 -30.11 -31.37 10.00
CA SER A 60 -29.78 -30.85 11.33
C SER A 60 -28.39 -31.28 11.80
N PHE A 61 -28.00 -32.55 11.54
CA PHE A 61 -26.66 -33.04 11.82
C PHE A 61 -25.60 -32.30 11.00
N VAL A 62 -25.82 -32.16 9.68
CA VAL A 62 -24.92 -31.38 8.82
C VAL A 62 -24.85 -29.91 9.28
N GLY A 63 -25.95 -29.35 9.81
CA GLY A 63 -26.00 -28.02 10.40
C GLY A 63 -25.01 -27.82 11.55
N PHE A 64 -24.85 -28.80 12.43
CA PHE A 64 -23.82 -28.78 13.48
C PHE A 64 -22.40 -28.76 12.91
N TYR A 65 -22.14 -29.58 11.90
CA TYR A 65 -20.82 -29.67 11.26
C TYR A 65 -20.52 -28.49 10.31
N SER A 66 -21.55 -27.81 9.80
CA SER A 66 -21.40 -26.65 8.90
C SER A 66 -20.68 -25.47 9.55
N GLN A 67 -20.71 -25.39 10.89
CA GLN A 67 -19.95 -24.41 11.66
C GLN A 67 -18.45 -24.71 11.70
N LEU A 68 -18.05 -25.97 11.48
CA LEU A 68 -16.68 -26.46 11.52
C LEU A 68 -16.06 -26.58 10.12
N MET A 69 -16.85 -26.95 9.11
CA MET A 69 -16.34 -27.28 7.77
C MET A 69 -17.16 -26.62 6.65
N HIS A 70 -16.43 -26.01 5.72
CA HIS A 70 -16.95 -25.16 4.66
C HIS A 70 -17.72 -25.88 3.54
N CYS A 71 -17.28 -27.09 3.15
CA CYS A 71 -18.02 -27.93 2.20
C CYS A 71 -19.45 -28.25 2.70
N CYS A 72 -19.68 -28.16 4.01
CA CYS A 72 -20.96 -28.47 4.61
C CYS A 72 -21.99 -27.31 4.49
N PHE A 73 -21.59 -26.07 4.14
CA PHE A 73 -22.52 -24.93 4.09
C PHE A 73 -23.49 -25.01 2.91
N LEU A 74 -22.97 -25.24 1.69
CA LEU A 74 -23.82 -25.34 0.50
C LEU A 74 -24.71 -26.58 0.58
N THR A 75 -24.15 -27.70 1.03
CA THR A 75 -24.91 -28.93 1.25
C THR A 75 -25.98 -28.73 2.33
N HIS A 76 -25.68 -27.97 3.38
CA HIS A 76 -26.66 -27.65 4.43
C HIS A 76 -27.81 -26.80 3.88
N ILE A 77 -27.54 -25.75 3.11
CA ILE A 77 -28.59 -24.94 2.48
C ILE A 77 -29.42 -25.79 1.49
N SER A 78 -28.78 -26.61 0.67
CA SER A 78 -29.49 -27.49 -0.26
C SER A 78 -30.38 -28.50 0.48
N LEU A 79 -29.90 -29.09 1.58
CA LEU A 79 -30.68 -29.99 2.42
C LEU A 79 -31.85 -29.28 3.12
N LEU A 80 -31.65 -28.07 3.64
CA LEU A 80 -32.71 -27.26 4.23
C LEU A 80 -33.79 -26.92 3.20
N LEU A 81 -33.41 -26.55 1.99
CA LEU A 81 -34.37 -26.25 0.91
C LEU A 81 -35.15 -27.51 0.51
N ALA A 82 -34.46 -28.63 0.26
CA ALA A 82 -35.11 -29.90 -0.07
C ALA A 82 -36.07 -30.36 1.03
N SER A 83 -35.64 -30.25 2.29
CA SER A 83 -36.45 -30.56 3.47
C SER A 83 -37.69 -29.66 3.56
N SER A 84 -37.53 -28.34 3.42
CA SER A 84 -38.62 -27.37 3.52
C SER A 84 -39.70 -27.58 2.44
N ILE A 85 -39.28 -27.92 1.20
CA ILE A 85 -40.20 -28.29 0.11
C ILE A 85 -40.96 -29.57 0.48
N GLY A 86 -40.25 -30.59 0.96
CA GLY A 86 -40.86 -31.85 1.40
C GLY A 86 -41.88 -31.65 2.52
N GLN A 87 -41.57 -30.84 3.53
CA GLN A 87 -42.46 -30.51 4.63
C GLN A 87 -43.69 -29.73 4.15
N LEU A 88 -43.50 -28.74 3.28
CA LEU A 88 -44.62 -27.97 2.70
C LEU A 88 -45.59 -28.89 1.95
N LEU A 89 -45.08 -29.79 1.11
CA LEU A 89 -45.89 -30.77 0.40
C LEU A 89 -46.61 -31.73 1.35
N ALA A 90 -45.93 -32.20 2.40
CA ALA A 90 -46.52 -33.07 3.42
C ALA A 90 -47.64 -32.36 4.21
N ILE A 91 -47.42 -31.12 4.65
CA ILE A 91 -48.41 -30.30 5.36
C ILE A 91 -49.63 -30.07 4.46
N LEU A 92 -49.42 -29.68 3.19
CA LEU A 92 -50.51 -29.50 2.24
C LEU A 92 -51.31 -30.80 2.05
N SER A 93 -50.64 -31.96 1.92
CA SER A 93 -51.32 -33.25 1.79
C SER A 93 -52.12 -33.63 3.04
N LEU A 94 -51.55 -33.46 4.23
CA LEU A 94 -52.19 -33.84 5.48
C LEU A 94 -53.34 -32.89 5.87
N PHE A 95 -53.21 -31.60 5.57
CA PHE A 95 -54.19 -30.57 5.95
C PHE A 95 -55.31 -30.40 4.92
N THR A 96 -54.99 -30.29 3.62
CA THR A 96 -56.02 -30.04 2.58
C THR A 96 -56.77 -31.30 2.18
N LYS A 97 -56.13 -32.46 2.29
CA LYS A 97 -56.69 -33.77 1.89
C LYS A 97 -56.72 -34.76 3.05
N GLU A 98 -57.07 -34.31 4.26
CA GLU A 98 -57.08 -35.11 5.51
C GLU A 98 -57.72 -36.51 5.33
N LYS A 99 -58.93 -36.57 4.74
CA LYS A 99 -59.66 -37.83 4.53
C LYS A 99 -58.96 -38.80 3.57
N SER A 100 -58.34 -38.27 2.51
CA SER A 100 -57.60 -39.07 1.52
C SER A 100 -56.24 -39.51 2.06
N SER A 101 -55.59 -38.67 2.85
CA SER A 101 -54.32 -39.02 3.52
C SER A 101 -54.52 -40.14 4.55
N LEU A 102 -55.59 -40.07 5.34
CA LEU A 102 -55.96 -41.13 6.29
C LEU A 102 -56.27 -42.46 5.58
N SER A 103 -56.97 -42.42 4.44
CA SER A 103 -57.27 -43.65 3.67
C SER A 103 -56.02 -44.26 3.04
N MET A 104 -55.05 -43.45 2.60
CA MET A 104 -53.76 -43.91 2.05
C MET A 104 -52.82 -44.49 3.11
N LEU A 105 -52.92 -44.04 4.36
CA LEU A 105 -52.14 -44.59 5.49
C LEU A 105 -52.65 -45.97 5.95
N LYS A 106 -53.90 -46.33 5.64
CA LYS A 106 -54.53 -47.64 5.95
C LYS A 106 -54.26 -48.11 7.40
N SER A 107 -54.42 -47.19 8.36
CA SER A 107 -54.16 -47.45 9.78
C SER A 107 -55.14 -48.51 10.33
N PRO A 108 -54.67 -49.50 11.10
CA PRO A 108 -55.52 -50.47 11.80
C PRO A 108 -56.08 -49.94 13.13
N ARG A 109 -55.70 -48.73 13.55
CA ARG A 109 -56.17 -48.10 14.79
C ARG A 109 -57.59 -47.54 14.67
N ASP A 110 -58.18 -47.23 15.82
CA ASP A 110 -59.43 -46.49 15.88
C ASP A 110 -59.32 -45.16 15.08
N PRO A 111 -60.33 -44.80 14.28
CA PRO A 111 -60.29 -43.60 13.45
C PRO A 111 -60.07 -42.31 14.24
N ARG A 112 -60.46 -42.22 15.53
CA ARG A 112 -60.21 -41.04 16.36
C ARG A 112 -58.74 -40.94 16.74
N GLU A 113 -58.12 -42.05 17.14
CA GLU A 113 -56.68 -42.12 17.45
C GLU A 113 -55.81 -41.85 16.22
N ALA A 114 -56.14 -42.47 15.08
CA ALA A 114 -55.41 -42.26 13.83
C ALA A 114 -55.48 -40.80 13.37
N LYS A 115 -56.65 -40.16 13.51
CA LYS A 115 -56.83 -38.73 13.21
C LYS A 115 -56.00 -37.84 14.14
N LEU A 116 -55.93 -38.17 15.43
CA LEU A 116 -55.14 -37.41 16.39
C LEU A 116 -53.63 -37.52 16.07
N LEU A 117 -53.14 -38.72 15.75
CA LEU A 117 -51.75 -38.94 15.34
C LEU A 117 -51.40 -38.19 14.05
N VAL A 118 -52.29 -38.18 13.05
CA VAL A 118 -52.06 -37.42 11.80
C VAL A 118 -52.03 -35.91 12.04
N ARG A 119 -52.87 -35.38 12.93
CA ARG A 119 -52.85 -33.96 13.30
C ARG A 119 -51.62 -33.59 14.12
N LEU A 120 -51.19 -34.46 15.03
CA LEU A 120 -49.95 -34.31 15.77
C LEU A 120 -48.76 -34.24 14.80
N GLU A 121 -48.68 -35.19 13.87
CA GLU A 121 -47.63 -35.22 12.83
C GLU A 121 -47.63 -33.95 11.98
N CYS A 122 -48.81 -33.51 11.51
CA CYS A 122 -48.95 -32.27 10.77
C CYS A 122 -48.47 -31.04 11.57
N GLY A 123 -48.80 -30.99 12.86
CA GLY A 123 -48.34 -29.92 13.77
C GLY A 123 -46.82 -29.93 13.96
N VAL A 124 -46.20 -31.11 14.12
CA VAL A 124 -44.75 -31.25 14.21
C VAL A 124 -44.08 -30.81 12.92
N LEU A 125 -44.59 -31.21 11.75
CA LEU A 125 -44.08 -30.79 10.44
C LEU A 125 -44.20 -29.26 10.24
N MET A 126 -45.31 -28.64 10.66
CA MET A 126 -45.46 -27.17 10.64
C MET A 126 -44.43 -26.47 11.52
N ALA A 127 -44.20 -26.96 12.74
CA ALA A 127 -43.18 -26.42 13.63
C ALA A 127 -41.78 -26.55 13.03
N MET A 128 -41.45 -27.72 12.47
CA MET A 128 -40.18 -27.95 11.78
C MET A 128 -39.99 -26.99 10.60
N PHE A 129 -41.03 -26.77 9.80
CA PHE A 129 -40.99 -25.86 8.64
C PHE A 129 -40.68 -24.42 9.05
N VAL A 130 -41.40 -23.89 10.05
CA VAL A 130 -41.16 -22.53 10.56
C VAL A 130 -39.74 -22.39 11.11
N MET A 131 -39.27 -23.39 11.87
CA MET A 131 -37.91 -23.41 12.41
C MET A 131 -36.85 -23.48 11.31
N GLN A 132 -37.05 -24.28 10.26
CA GLN A 132 -36.14 -24.38 9.12
C GLN A 132 -36.04 -23.08 8.34
N LEU A 133 -37.14 -22.35 8.13
CA LEU A 133 -37.11 -21.02 7.54
C LEU A 133 -36.31 -20.02 8.40
N GLY A 134 -36.47 -20.10 9.73
CA GLY A 134 -35.68 -19.29 10.67
C GLY A 134 -34.18 -19.59 10.57
N VAL A 135 -33.79 -20.86 10.52
CA VAL A 135 -32.39 -21.28 10.34
C VAL A 135 -31.85 -20.82 8.99
N LEU A 136 -32.63 -20.93 7.91
CA LEU A 136 -32.22 -20.48 6.57
C LEU A 136 -31.98 -18.95 6.57
N ALA A 137 -32.90 -18.17 7.12
CA ALA A 137 -32.76 -16.72 7.22
C ALA A 137 -31.55 -16.30 8.06
N LEU A 138 -31.34 -16.94 9.22
CA LEU A 138 -30.19 -16.66 10.09
C LEU A 138 -28.87 -17.06 9.42
N THR A 139 -28.83 -18.19 8.71
CA THR A 139 -27.67 -18.64 7.93
C THR A 139 -27.30 -17.61 6.86
N CYS A 140 -28.27 -17.11 6.10
CA CYS A 140 -28.06 -16.06 5.10
C CYS A 140 -27.60 -14.74 5.73
N ALA A 141 -28.15 -14.35 6.88
CA ALA A 141 -27.75 -13.13 7.58
C ALA A 141 -26.30 -13.19 8.08
N VAL A 142 -25.88 -14.33 8.65
CA VAL A 142 -24.50 -14.56 9.09
C VAL A 142 -23.56 -14.50 7.89
N HIS A 143 -23.89 -15.20 6.80
CA HIS A 143 -23.09 -15.17 5.57
C HIS A 143 -22.94 -13.76 4.98
N SER A 144 -24.04 -13.01 4.91
CA SER A 144 -24.04 -11.61 4.41
C SER A 144 -23.18 -10.69 5.28
N CYS A 145 -23.18 -10.88 6.60
CA CYS A 145 -22.33 -10.11 7.51
C CYS A 145 -20.84 -10.39 7.26
N TRP A 146 -20.49 -11.66 7.06
CA TRP A 146 -19.12 -12.08 6.72
C TRP A 146 -18.64 -11.50 5.39
N VAL A 147 -19.47 -11.56 4.34
CA VAL A 147 -19.14 -10.98 3.03
C VAL A 147 -18.89 -9.47 3.14
N ARG A 148 -19.76 -8.75 3.85
CA ARG A 148 -19.59 -7.30 4.08
C ARG A 148 -18.32 -6.96 4.86
N GLU A 149 -17.93 -7.79 5.81
CA GLU A 149 -16.68 -7.62 6.57
C GLU A 149 -15.46 -7.80 5.67
N TYR A 150 -15.46 -8.83 4.82
CA TYR A 150 -14.41 -9.08 3.85
C TYR A 150 -14.27 -7.91 2.86
N GLU A 151 -15.38 -7.46 2.28
CA GLU A 151 -15.41 -6.30 1.38
C GLU A 151 -14.89 -5.02 2.07
N GLY A 152 -15.20 -4.84 3.36
CA GLY A 152 -14.70 -3.70 4.15
C GLY A 152 -13.19 -3.70 4.30
N ILE A 153 -12.59 -4.87 4.57
CA ILE A 153 -11.13 -5.03 4.70
C ILE A 153 -10.44 -4.80 3.35
N GLU A 154 -10.99 -5.35 2.26
CA GLU A 154 -10.45 -5.17 0.91
C GLU A 154 -10.52 -3.69 0.48
N ALA A 155 -11.63 -3.00 0.79
CA ALA A 155 -11.78 -1.58 0.52
C ALA A 155 -10.78 -0.71 1.30
N GLU A 156 -10.47 -1.03 2.56
CA GLU A 156 -9.45 -0.31 3.34
C GLU A 156 -8.03 -0.52 2.79
N ARG A 157 -7.71 -1.74 2.32
CA ARG A 157 -6.43 -2.01 1.61
C ARG A 157 -6.33 -1.18 0.33
N GLU A 158 -7.38 -1.16 -0.47
CA GLU A 158 -7.39 -0.40 -1.72
C GLU A 158 -7.32 1.12 -1.47
N LYS A 159 -8.06 1.63 -0.48
CA LYS A 159 -7.95 3.03 -0.04
C LYS A 159 -6.54 3.37 0.40
N THR A 160 -5.87 2.49 1.15
CA THR A 160 -4.50 2.71 1.62
C THR A 160 -3.51 2.75 0.44
N ALA A 161 -3.62 1.82 -0.51
CA ALA A 161 -2.81 1.80 -1.72
C ALA A 161 -3.03 3.04 -2.59
N ARG A 162 -4.30 3.44 -2.80
CA ARG A 162 -4.67 4.66 -3.54
C ARG A 162 -4.18 5.92 -2.84
N ARG A 163 -4.27 6.02 -1.51
CA ARG A 163 -3.73 7.15 -0.74
C ARG A 163 -2.21 7.27 -0.92
N ARG A 164 -1.49 6.15 -0.88
CA ARG A 164 -0.04 6.13 -1.13
C ARG A 164 0.30 6.59 -2.55
N SER A 165 -0.38 6.04 -3.56
CA SER A 165 -0.19 6.43 -4.97
C SER A 165 -0.51 7.90 -5.22
N ARG A 166 -1.63 8.42 -4.69
CA ARG A 166 -2.01 9.83 -4.83
C ARG A 166 -1.02 10.77 -4.15
N ARG A 167 -0.48 10.41 -2.98
CA ARG A 167 0.57 11.21 -2.33
C ARG A 167 1.79 11.30 -3.24
N ILE A 168 2.28 10.17 -3.74
CA ILE A 168 3.44 10.15 -4.67
C ILE A 168 3.15 11.00 -5.93
N ALA A 169 1.96 10.87 -6.52
CA ALA A 169 1.58 11.62 -7.72
C ALA A 169 1.47 13.14 -7.48
N ARG A 170 0.79 13.56 -6.41
CA ARG A 170 0.68 14.99 -6.05
C ARG A 170 2.04 15.62 -5.82
N VAL A 171 2.94 14.86 -5.21
CA VAL A 171 4.28 15.35 -4.88
C VAL A 171 5.07 15.56 -6.14
N GLN A 172 4.93 14.64 -7.10
CA GLN A 172 5.49 14.82 -8.42
C GLN A 172 4.92 16.07 -9.09
N GLU A 173 3.60 16.26 -9.09
CA GLU A 173 2.94 17.42 -9.69
C GLU A 173 3.32 18.76 -9.02
N GLU A 174 3.22 18.85 -7.70
CA GLU A 174 3.60 20.04 -6.91
C GLU A 174 5.07 20.36 -7.10
N SER A 175 5.93 19.34 -7.11
CA SER A 175 7.34 19.56 -7.37
C SER A 175 7.58 20.12 -8.77
N MET A 176 6.84 19.64 -9.79
CA MET A 176 6.97 20.08 -11.19
C MET A 176 6.47 21.51 -11.37
N ALA A 177 5.35 21.86 -10.76
CA ALA A 177 4.80 23.22 -10.79
C ALA A 177 5.73 24.24 -10.11
N ASN A 178 6.26 23.90 -8.92
CA ASN A 178 7.20 24.77 -8.21
C ASN A 178 8.48 25.01 -9.01
N VAL A 179 8.94 24.00 -9.74
CA VAL A 179 10.11 24.12 -10.61
C VAL A 179 9.84 25.01 -11.82
N ALA A 180 8.68 24.87 -12.47
CA ALA A 180 8.28 25.75 -13.56
C ALA A 180 8.25 27.22 -13.10
N GLN A 181 7.75 27.49 -11.90
CA GLN A 181 7.79 28.84 -11.32
C GLN A 181 9.22 29.33 -11.06
N ILE A 182 10.13 28.45 -10.63
CA ILE A 182 11.55 28.79 -10.44
C ILE A 182 12.24 29.02 -11.79
N SER A 183 11.90 28.28 -12.85
CA SER A 183 12.43 28.55 -14.19
C SER A 183 11.96 29.89 -14.73
N ASP A 184 10.68 30.20 -14.57
CA ASP A 184 10.10 31.43 -15.08
C ASP A 184 10.65 32.65 -14.34
N SER A 185 10.83 32.56 -13.02
CA SER A 185 11.46 33.63 -12.23
C SER A 185 12.93 33.85 -12.61
N LYS A 186 13.72 32.78 -12.79
CA LYS A 186 15.11 32.90 -13.26
C LYS A 186 15.21 33.43 -14.68
N ALA A 187 14.28 33.07 -15.57
CA ALA A 187 14.23 33.59 -16.93
C ALA A 187 13.94 35.09 -16.94
N LYS A 188 12.98 35.56 -16.12
CA LYS A 188 12.69 36.99 -15.93
C LYS A 188 13.88 37.74 -15.34
N GLU A 189 14.57 37.16 -14.35
CA GLU A 189 15.79 37.77 -13.77
C GLU A 189 16.91 37.90 -14.80
N LEU A 190 17.09 36.90 -15.68
CA LEU A 190 18.09 36.96 -16.74
C LEU A 190 17.76 38.03 -17.79
N ASP A 191 16.48 38.13 -18.19
CA ASP A 191 16.00 39.15 -19.12
C ASP A 191 16.25 40.57 -18.60
N GLU A 192 15.92 40.83 -17.33
CA GLU A 192 16.21 42.12 -16.67
C GLU A 192 17.71 42.43 -16.59
N LYS A 193 18.55 41.42 -16.31
CA LYS A 193 20.02 41.59 -16.35
C LYS A 193 20.53 41.90 -17.76
N MET A 194 19.95 41.30 -18.80
CA MET A 194 20.32 41.61 -20.18
C MET A 194 19.92 43.03 -20.57
N LYS A 195 18.70 43.48 -20.25
CA LYS A 195 18.26 44.86 -20.48
C LYS A 195 19.16 45.87 -19.78
N THR A 196 19.52 45.60 -18.53
CA THR A 196 20.43 46.46 -17.75
C THR A 196 21.81 46.55 -18.41
N LYS A 197 22.38 45.42 -18.84
CA LYS A 197 23.68 45.40 -19.54
C LYS A 197 23.63 46.08 -20.90
N TYR A 198 22.56 45.88 -21.68
CA TYR A 198 22.38 46.56 -22.97
C TYR A 198 22.25 48.08 -22.79
N GLY A 199 21.50 48.54 -21.78
CA GLY A 199 21.41 49.96 -21.45
C GLY A 199 22.76 50.57 -21.05
N GLN A 200 23.55 49.85 -20.25
CA GLN A 200 24.93 50.26 -19.92
C GLN A 200 25.84 50.32 -21.15
N TRP A 201 25.71 49.37 -22.08
CA TRP A 201 26.47 49.34 -23.32
C TRP A 201 26.14 50.54 -24.21
N LEU A 202 24.85 50.83 -24.41
CA LEU A 202 24.38 51.98 -25.19
C LEU A 202 24.86 53.30 -24.59
N GLY A 203 24.76 53.45 -23.26
CA GLY A 203 25.29 54.62 -22.55
C GLY A 203 26.81 54.77 -22.69
N ALA A 204 27.57 53.68 -22.61
CA ALA A 204 29.02 53.71 -22.81
C ALA A 204 29.42 54.07 -24.25
N THR A 205 28.66 53.60 -25.25
CA THR A 205 28.85 54.00 -26.66
C THR A 205 28.48 55.46 -26.90
N GLU A 206 27.45 55.98 -26.23
CA GLU A 206 27.03 57.38 -26.35
C GLU A 206 28.05 58.33 -25.70
N VAL A 207 28.63 57.96 -24.55
CA VAL A 207 29.74 58.68 -23.92
C VAL A 207 30.99 58.66 -24.79
N LYS A 208 31.32 57.51 -25.40
CA LYS A 208 32.43 57.42 -26.37
C LYS A 208 32.18 58.26 -27.62
N ALA A 209 30.96 58.30 -28.14
CA ALA A 209 30.59 59.14 -29.27
C ALA A 209 30.73 60.64 -28.93
N LYS A 210 30.29 61.06 -27.73
CA LYS A 210 30.45 62.43 -27.23
C LYS A 210 31.92 62.83 -27.00
N GLN A 211 32.76 61.91 -26.51
CA GLN A 211 34.21 62.14 -26.41
C GLN A 211 34.90 62.24 -27.78
N VAL A 212 34.42 61.51 -28.79
CA VAL A 212 34.93 61.60 -30.16
C VAL A 212 34.52 62.92 -30.83
N THR A 213 33.31 63.43 -30.58
CA THR A 213 32.88 64.74 -31.08
C THR A 213 33.56 65.90 -30.34
N GLU A 214 33.78 65.81 -29.03
CA GLU A 214 34.55 66.81 -28.28
C GLU A 214 36.05 66.83 -28.66
N ASN A 215 36.67 65.67 -28.90
CA ASN A 215 38.06 65.62 -29.37
C ASN A 215 38.23 66.08 -30.84
N LYS A 216 37.15 66.10 -31.63
CA LYS A 216 37.15 66.71 -32.97
C LYS A 216 37.07 68.24 -32.93
N PHE A 217 36.64 68.83 -31.82
CA PHE A 217 36.51 70.29 -31.65
C PHE A 217 37.77 70.96 -31.06
N LYS A 218 38.85 70.21 -30.82
CA LYS A 218 40.11 70.67 -30.20
C LYS A 218 41.36 70.50 -31.07
N ARG A 219 41.26 70.61 -32.40
CA ARG A 219 42.42 70.83 -33.27
C ARG A 219 42.22 72.08 -34.13
N PRO A 220 43.15 73.06 -34.13
CA PRO A 220 43.16 74.12 -35.11
C PRO A 220 43.94 73.68 -36.36
N GLY A 221 43.47 74.08 -37.55
CA GLY A 221 44.31 74.20 -38.74
C GLY A 221 43.95 73.31 -39.94
N GLY A 222 43.17 73.88 -40.87
CA GLY A 222 43.41 73.86 -42.31
C GLY A 222 43.29 72.54 -43.10
N ALA A 223 42.19 72.38 -43.84
CA ALA A 223 42.19 72.41 -45.31
C ALA A 223 40.82 71.96 -45.87
N SER A 224 40.41 72.65 -46.92
CA SER A 224 39.20 72.53 -47.74
C SER A 224 38.89 71.12 -48.26
N GLY A 225 37.61 70.75 -48.21
CA GLY A 225 37.01 69.64 -48.95
C GLY A 225 35.48 69.67 -48.82
N SER A 226 34.78 69.67 -49.95
CA SER A 226 33.38 70.06 -50.12
C SER A 226 32.34 69.18 -49.40
N LEU A 227 31.25 69.84 -48.98
CA LEU A 227 29.96 69.28 -48.59
C LEU A 227 29.36 68.37 -49.67
N ALA A 228 29.07 67.13 -49.31
CA ALA A 228 28.01 66.32 -49.92
C ALA A 228 27.35 65.46 -48.83
N SER A 229 26.04 65.30 -48.98
CA SER A 229 25.02 65.19 -47.93
C SER A 229 25.09 63.94 -47.05
N LEU A 230 24.69 64.11 -45.79
CA LEU A 230 24.61 63.10 -44.74
C LEU A 230 23.13 62.76 -44.48
N GLU A 231 22.39 62.46 -45.56
CA GLU A 231 20.98 62.06 -45.52
C GLU A 231 20.68 60.70 -46.19
N ASP A 232 21.70 59.93 -46.62
CA ASP A 232 21.47 58.70 -47.41
C ASP A 232 21.54 57.37 -46.64
N ILE A 233 21.71 57.35 -45.31
CA ILE A 233 21.76 56.08 -44.58
C ILE A 233 21.04 56.20 -43.23
N ILE A 234 19.72 56.35 -43.24
CA ILE A 234 18.77 55.84 -42.23
C ILE A 234 17.36 56.17 -42.77
N LEU A 235 16.68 55.20 -43.38
CA LEU A 235 15.21 54.95 -43.37
C LEU A 235 14.75 54.27 -44.68
N THR A 236 14.58 52.95 -44.61
CA THR A 236 13.55 52.19 -45.35
C THR A 236 13.44 50.83 -44.65
N THR A 237 12.58 50.75 -43.62
CA THR A 237 11.23 50.17 -43.66
C THR A 237 11.19 48.64 -43.79
N THR A 238 10.93 47.99 -42.65
CA THR A 238 9.81 47.06 -42.41
C THR A 238 9.35 46.14 -43.56
N GLY A 239 9.36 44.82 -43.33
CA GLY A 239 8.42 43.91 -44.00
C GLY A 239 8.84 42.44 -44.07
N ARG A 240 7.95 41.57 -43.59
CA ARG A 240 7.98 40.09 -43.62
C ARG A 240 8.25 39.50 -45.02
N GLY A 241 8.84 38.29 -45.05
CA GLY A 241 8.81 37.40 -46.22
C GLY A 241 9.65 36.13 -46.01
N ASP A 242 8.97 34.99 -45.92
CA ASP A 242 9.42 33.63 -45.57
C ASP A 242 10.38 32.87 -46.54
N ILE A 243 10.96 31.77 -46.00
CA ILE A 243 11.49 30.51 -46.62
C ILE A 243 12.98 30.43 -47.08
N SER A 244 13.83 29.84 -46.19
CA SER A 244 14.66 28.58 -46.28
C SER A 244 15.26 28.07 -47.62
N PRO A 245 16.21 27.08 -47.69
CA PRO A 245 17.22 26.52 -46.74
C PRO A 245 18.66 26.34 -47.34
N ARG A 246 19.70 26.09 -46.51
CA ARG A 246 20.65 24.91 -46.59
C ARG A 246 22.06 25.16 -46.02
N GLN A 247 22.60 24.05 -45.45
CA GLN A 247 24.00 23.70 -45.11
C GLN A 247 24.54 24.31 -43.80
N THR A 248 24.71 23.59 -42.68
CA THR A 248 25.34 22.27 -42.38
C THR A 248 26.86 22.29 -42.42
N GLU A 249 27.45 22.10 -41.22
CA GLU A 249 28.80 21.60 -40.89
C GLU A 249 30.06 22.42 -41.23
N VAL A 250 30.84 22.77 -40.19
CA VAL A 250 32.23 22.34 -39.88
C VAL A 250 32.58 23.03 -38.54
N VAL A 251 32.44 22.38 -37.37
CA VAL A 251 33.39 21.48 -36.67
C VAL A 251 34.67 22.15 -36.15
N LYS A 252 34.74 22.20 -34.80
CA LYS A 252 35.90 22.04 -33.89
C LYS A 252 37.17 22.89 -34.09
N SER A 253 37.41 23.76 -33.12
CA SER A 253 38.65 23.92 -32.31
C SER A 253 38.34 25.03 -31.30
N LEU A 254 38.36 24.84 -29.98
CA LEU A 254 39.49 24.44 -29.14
C LEU A 254 38.98 23.80 -27.84
N ASN A 255 39.45 22.59 -27.56
CA ASN A 255 39.51 22.02 -26.21
C ASN A 255 40.95 21.58 -25.98
N SER A 256 41.67 22.30 -25.11
CA SER A 256 42.79 21.87 -24.27
C SER A 256 43.20 23.15 -23.51
N VAL A 257 43.16 23.25 -22.18
CA VAL A 257 44.08 22.64 -21.22
C VAL A 257 43.58 23.03 -19.80
N HIS A 258 43.64 22.08 -18.85
CA HIS A 258 43.51 22.21 -17.37
C HIS A 258 42.16 22.72 -16.81
N GLY A 259 41.57 22.17 -15.74
CA GLY A 259 42.08 21.34 -14.65
C GLY A 259 41.34 21.77 -13.40
N ILE A 260 40.47 20.88 -12.91
CA ILE A 260 39.81 20.77 -11.59
C ILE A 260 40.12 21.87 -10.56
N ASP A 261 39.10 22.64 -10.16
CA ASP A 261 38.82 22.89 -8.73
C ASP A 261 37.34 23.28 -8.54
N LYS A 262 36.63 22.65 -7.59
CA LYS A 262 35.25 22.99 -7.22
C LYS A 262 35.17 23.09 -5.70
N ASP A 263 35.52 24.26 -5.20
CA ASP A 263 35.22 24.68 -3.84
C ASP A 263 33.72 24.95 -3.67
N ILE A 264 33.12 24.22 -2.73
CA ILE A 264 31.79 24.52 -2.18
C ILE A 264 32.01 25.54 -1.05
N GLN A 265 31.94 26.83 -1.37
CA GLN A 265 31.75 27.87 -0.38
C GLN A 265 30.25 28.10 -0.15
N ILE A 266 29.78 27.64 1.01
CA ILE A 266 28.47 27.97 1.59
C ILE A 266 28.52 29.43 2.02
N SER A 267 27.78 30.30 1.32
CA SER A 267 27.59 31.68 1.75
C SER A 267 26.40 31.80 2.70
N ARG A 268 26.66 32.39 3.87
CA ARG A 268 25.72 32.77 4.91
C ARG A 268 24.84 33.96 4.49
N LYS A 269 23.72 34.09 5.22
CA LYS A 269 22.75 35.21 5.32
C LYS A 269 21.59 35.10 4.31
N THR A 270 20.33 35.36 4.65
CA THR A 270 19.78 36.20 5.73
C THR A 270 18.35 35.79 6.06
N ASN A 271 18.00 36.02 7.32
CA ASN A 271 16.70 35.90 7.96
C ASN A 271 15.61 36.71 7.21
N VAL A 272 14.49 36.07 6.85
CA VAL A 272 13.25 36.78 6.47
C VAL A 272 12.15 36.38 7.46
N LYS A 273 11.80 37.39 8.25
CA LYS A 273 10.80 37.43 9.31
C LYS A 273 9.40 37.31 8.69
N CYS A 274 8.64 36.28 9.05
CA CYS A 274 7.19 36.25 8.79
C CYS A 274 6.47 36.64 10.09
N SER A 275 5.76 37.76 10.02
CA SER A 275 4.97 38.37 11.08
C SER A 275 3.70 37.57 11.35
N GLN A 276 3.53 37.08 12.58
CA GLN A 276 2.22 36.76 13.14
C GLN A 276 2.09 37.38 14.53
N THR A 277 0.97 38.07 14.69
CA THR A 277 0.57 38.96 15.78
C THR A 277 0.36 38.19 17.08
N ARG A 278 0.96 38.69 18.17
CA ARG A 278 0.66 38.31 19.55
C ARG A 278 -0.65 38.97 19.99
N LYS A 279 -1.58 38.18 20.53
CA LYS A 279 -2.33 38.56 21.73
C LYS A 279 -1.94 37.57 22.82
N LYS A 280 -1.43 38.10 23.93
CA LYS A 280 -1.03 37.38 25.14
C LYS A 280 -2.01 37.84 26.21
N GLU A 281 -2.82 36.94 26.75
CA GLU A 281 -3.44 37.11 28.06
C GLU A 281 -2.81 36.05 28.97
N GLU A 282 -2.29 36.55 30.08
CA GLU A 282 -1.63 35.83 31.17
C GLU A 282 -2.70 35.53 32.21
N LEU A 283 -2.80 34.28 32.65
CA LEU A 283 -3.35 33.98 33.98
C LEU A 283 -2.65 32.75 34.56
N SER A 284 -1.81 33.02 35.55
CA SER A 284 -1.10 32.09 36.42
C SER A 284 -2.03 31.47 37.45
N LEU A 285 -1.93 30.16 37.69
CA LEU A 285 -2.19 29.55 39.00
C LEU A 285 -1.33 28.28 39.16
N GLU A 286 -0.52 28.28 40.22
CA GLU A 286 0.27 27.14 40.71
C GLU A 286 -0.65 26.02 41.21
N THR A 287 -0.34 24.76 40.90
CA THR A 287 -0.56 23.64 41.82
C THR A 287 0.46 22.52 41.56
N ARG A 288 1.38 22.41 42.52
CA ARG A 288 2.18 21.25 43.01
C ARG A 288 1.66 19.86 42.58
N GLU A 289 2.53 19.03 41.97
CA GLU A 289 2.72 17.62 42.38
C GLU A 289 3.90 16.88 41.70
N LYS A 290 4.73 16.30 42.57
CA LYS A 290 5.43 14.98 42.54
C LYS A 290 6.31 14.55 41.36
N SER A 291 7.50 14.11 41.77
CA SER A 291 8.62 13.51 41.05
C SER A 291 8.26 12.33 40.14
N VAL A 292 8.57 12.45 38.85
CA VAL A 292 8.81 11.32 37.93
C VAL A 292 9.96 11.69 36.99
N SER A 293 10.88 10.74 36.82
CA SER A 293 12.09 10.79 35.99
C SER A 293 11.85 11.37 34.58
N HIS A 294 12.72 12.30 34.21
CA HIS A 294 12.85 12.99 32.92
C HIS A 294 12.54 12.08 31.71
N PHE A 295 11.32 12.19 31.17
CA PHE A 295 11.04 11.88 29.77
C PHE A 295 11.20 13.18 29.00
N GLU A 296 12.26 13.26 28.20
CA GLU A 296 12.53 14.41 27.35
C GLU A 296 11.48 14.46 26.22
N GLU A 297 10.67 15.51 26.27
CA GLU A 297 9.61 15.82 25.34
C GLU A 297 10.19 16.17 23.96
N ALA A 298 9.50 15.74 22.90
CA ALA A 298 9.97 15.75 21.53
C ALA A 298 10.38 17.15 21.02
N THR A 299 11.70 17.37 20.92
CA THR A 299 12.28 18.45 20.13
C THR A 299 12.17 18.14 18.63
N PRO A 300 12.01 19.15 17.74
CA PRO A 300 12.02 18.93 16.30
C PRO A 300 13.37 18.32 15.89
N THR A 301 13.34 17.33 15.01
CA THR A 301 14.49 16.52 14.57
C THR A 301 15.63 17.40 14.06
N ASN A 302 16.60 17.72 14.91
CA ASN A 302 17.84 18.39 14.50
C ASN A 302 18.76 17.35 13.83
N LEU A 303 18.51 17.07 12.54
CA LEU A 303 19.39 16.28 11.69
C LEU A 303 20.81 16.87 11.74
N LYS A 304 21.82 16.08 12.14
CA LYS A 304 23.22 16.52 12.17
C LYS A 304 23.97 15.91 10.99
N PHE A 305 24.05 16.64 9.88
CA PHE A 305 24.68 16.15 8.65
C PHE A 305 26.19 15.88 8.77
N ASP A 306 26.84 16.50 9.76
CA ASP A 306 28.28 16.34 10.03
C ASP A 306 28.58 15.23 11.05
N ARG A 307 27.57 14.47 11.48
CA ARG A 307 27.76 13.37 12.44
C ARG A 307 28.65 12.29 11.82
N LEU A 308 29.72 11.93 12.54
CA LEU A 308 30.60 10.83 12.17
C LEU A 308 29.95 9.46 12.42
N GLN A 309 30.36 8.45 11.67
CA GLN A 309 29.95 7.07 11.89
C GLN A 309 30.39 6.60 13.28
N LEU A 310 29.47 5.99 14.04
CA LEU A 310 29.79 5.40 15.34
C LEU A 310 30.42 4.02 15.13
N PRO A 311 31.41 3.61 15.95
CA PRO A 311 31.94 2.25 15.94
C PRO A 311 30.81 1.24 16.22
N ASP A 312 30.86 0.09 15.56
CA ASP A 312 29.82 -0.95 15.61
C ASP A 312 29.64 -1.64 16.98
N GLN A 313 30.28 -1.16 18.06
CA GLN A 313 30.31 -1.80 19.39
C GLN A 313 28.97 -1.79 20.16
N ASN A 314 27.96 -1.03 19.72
CA ASN A 314 26.68 -0.88 20.43
C ASN A 314 25.49 -1.63 19.79
N TYR A 315 25.72 -2.52 18.82
CA TYR A 315 24.64 -3.23 18.13
C TYR A 315 24.55 -4.70 18.56
N VAL A 316 23.33 -5.19 18.80
CA VAL A 316 23.08 -6.61 19.12
C VAL A 316 23.47 -7.47 17.90
N GLN A 317 24.40 -8.40 18.10
CA GLN A 317 25.04 -9.22 17.06
C GLN A 317 24.05 -9.96 16.15
N GLU A 318 22.85 -10.28 16.64
CA GLU A 318 21.84 -11.09 15.94
C GLU A 318 21.15 -10.41 14.74
N ASN A 319 21.30 -9.08 14.57
CA ASN A 319 20.62 -8.32 13.49
C ASN A 319 21.60 -7.61 12.54
N LYS A 320 22.80 -8.16 12.37
CA LYS A 320 23.88 -7.58 11.56
C LYS A 320 24.47 -8.63 10.63
N VAL A 321 24.71 -8.24 9.37
CA VAL A 321 25.47 -9.05 8.40
C VAL A 321 26.65 -8.24 7.92
N GLU A 322 27.86 -8.74 8.15
CA GLU A 322 29.08 -8.14 7.62
C GLU A 322 29.52 -8.84 6.34
N PHE A 323 29.93 -8.06 5.34
CA PHE A 323 30.41 -8.60 4.08
C PHE A 323 31.38 -7.61 3.42
N GLY A 324 32.60 -8.06 3.15
CA GLY A 324 33.67 -7.19 2.67
C GLY A 324 33.82 -5.92 3.53
N ASP A 325 33.85 -4.77 2.85
CA ASP A 325 33.94 -3.44 3.48
C ASP A 325 32.60 -2.89 3.94
N PHE A 326 31.55 -3.71 4.02
CA PHE A 326 30.19 -3.27 4.30
C PHE A 326 29.55 -4.03 5.46
N VAL A 327 28.54 -3.40 6.03
CA VAL A 327 27.69 -3.92 7.10
C VAL A 327 26.24 -3.64 6.75
N ALA A 328 25.41 -4.66 6.67
CA ALA A 328 23.95 -4.51 6.65
C ALA A 328 23.40 -4.63 8.07
N ARG A 329 22.58 -3.67 8.48
CA ARG A 329 21.88 -3.66 9.77
C ARG A 329 20.62 -2.80 9.72
N GLU A 330 19.77 -2.89 10.73
CA GLU A 330 18.64 -1.96 10.88
C GLU A 330 19.15 -0.52 11.15
N ALA A 331 18.47 0.45 10.55
CA ALA A 331 18.73 1.87 10.75
C ALA A 331 18.28 2.30 12.16
N VAL A 332 19.10 3.09 12.82
CA VAL A 332 18.88 3.56 14.19
C VAL A 332 18.87 5.08 14.25
N LEU A 333 19.69 5.75 13.44
CA LEU A 333 19.84 7.20 13.45
C LEU A 333 18.89 7.87 12.45
N ASP A 334 18.42 9.07 12.80
CA ASP A 334 17.62 9.92 11.89
C ASP A 334 18.39 10.25 10.61
N GLU A 335 19.70 10.44 10.71
CA GLU A 335 20.58 10.68 9.58
C GLU A 335 20.65 9.48 8.61
N GLU A 336 20.52 8.25 9.11
CA GLU A 336 20.46 7.04 8.28
C GLU A 336 19.13 6.95 7.53
N TYR A 337 18.01 7.22 8.21
CA TYR A 337 16.70 7.30 7.55
C TYR A 337 16.64 8.42 6.51
N TRP A 338 17.27 9.57 6.80
CA TRP A 338 17.38 10.68 5.84
C TRP A 338 18.19 10.26 4.60
N THR A 339 19.34 9.63 4.82
CA THR A 339 20.18 9.13 3.72
C THR A 339 19.45 8.06 2.92
N ALA A 340 18.65 7.24 3.59
CA ALA A 340 17.85 6.22 2.92
C ALA A 340 16.79 6.83 2.00
N ALA A 341 16.12 7.88 2.46
CA ALA A 341 15.16 8.64 1.67
C ALA A 341 15.84 9.37 0.50
N TRP A 342 17.02 9.95 0.72
CA TRP A 342 17.81 10.61 -0.31
C TRP A 342 18.24 9.65 -1.43
N LEU A 343 18.75 8.46 -1.07
CA LEU A 343 19.12 7.43 -2.05
C LEU A 343 17.94 6.97 -2.93
N ARG A 344 16.72 6.91 -2.38
CA ARG A 344 15.50 6.64 -3.17
C ARG A 344 15.21 7.76 -4.16
N ALA A 345 15.38 8.99 -3.72
CA ALA A 345 15.24 10.16 -4.59
C ALA A 345 16.29 10.12 -5.72
N GLU A 346 17.55 9.80 -5.41
CA GLU A 346 18.58 9.70 -6.44
C GLU A 346 18.25 8.64 -7.48
N THR A 347 17.94 7.43 -7.02
CA THR A 347 17.62 6.29 -7.89
C THR A 347 16.38 6.53 -8.76
N HIS A 348 15.36 7.22 -8.25
CA HIS A 348 14.15 7.51 -9.02
C HIS A 348 14.38 8.49 -10.19
N TRP A 349 15.31 9.45 -10.03
CA TRP A 349 15.64 10.44 -11.08
C TRP A 349 16.93 10.13 -11.83
N GLU A 350 17.55 8.96 -11.66
CA GLU A 350 18.85 8.60 -12.25
C GLU A 350 18.94 8.74 -13.78
N ASN A 351 17.82 8.54 -14.48
CA ASN A 351 17.76 8.54 -15.95
C ASN A 351 17.13 9.82 -16.54
N ARG A 352 16.82 10.83 -15.72
CA ARG A 352 16.19 12.08 -16.17
C ARG A 352 17.21 13.22 -16.15
N ASN A 353 17.39 13.86 -17.30
CA ASN A 353 18.23 15.04 -17.41
C ASN A 353 17.34 16.29 -17.38
N ASP A 354 17.02 16.77 -16.17
CA ASP A 354 16.22 17.98 -15.95
C ASP A 354 17.05 19.01 -15.17
N ARG A 355 16.90 20.29 -15.52
CA ARG A 355 17.67 21.41 -14.96
C ARG A 355 17.43 21.58 -13.44
N TYR A 356 16.36 21.00 -12.90
CA TYR A 356 15.94 21.17 -11.50
C TYR A 356 15.89 19.87 -10.68
N VAL A 357 16.53 18.80 -11.17
CA VAL A 357 16.56 17.46 -10.54
C VAL A 357 16.86 17.52 -9.04
N ASP A 358 17.77 18.39 -8.59
CA ASP A 358 18.17 18.43 -7.17
C ASP A 358 17.08 18.98 -6.24
N ASN A 359 16.22 19.89 -6.72
CA ASN A 359 15.09 20.39 -5.93
C ASN A 359 13.99 19.34 -5.81
N TYR A 360 13.74 18.60 -6.90
CA TYR A 360 12.85 17.45 -6.92
C TYR A 360 13.28 16.38 -5.93
N LYS A 361 14.57 16.01 -5.97
CA LYS A 361 15.14 15.02 -5.06
C LYS A 361 14.97 15.41 -3.60
N ARG A 362 15.22 16.68 -3.25
CA ARG A 362 15.08 17.16 -1.87
C ARG A 362 13.66 17.04 -1.35
N LYS A 363 12.67 17.54 -2.09
CA LYS A 363 11.25 17.46 -1.68
C LYS A 363 10.78 16.01 -1.55
N PHE A 364 11.19 15.15 -2.49
CA PHE A 364 10.88 13.73 -2.43
C PHE A 364 11.52 13.06 -1.20
N ALA A 365 12.81 13.32 -0.95
CA ALA A 365 13.53 12.77 0.19
C ALA A 365 12.91 13.19 1.54
N GLU A 366 12.50 14.46 1.69
CA GLU A 366 11.85 14.93 2.92
C GLU A 366 10.58 14.15 3.25
N GLN A 367 9.80 13.81 2.23
CA GLN A 367 8.55 13.09 2.43
C GLN A 367 8.76 11.61 2.66
N GLU A 368 9.67 10.99 1.93
CA GLU A 368 10.08 9.61 2.16
C GLU A 368 10.66 9.45 3.57
N PHE A 369 11.51 10.38 4.03
CA PHE A 369 12.04 10.38 5.39
C PHE A 369 10.92 10.38 6.44
N ASN A 370 9.95 11.28 6.28
CA ASN A 370 8.80 11.36 7.17
C ASN A 370 7.90 10.11 7.07
N ALA A 371 7.80 9.46 5.92
CA ALA A 371 7.03 8.24 5.72
C ALA A 371 7.70 7.05 6.43
N ILE A 372 9.01 6.86 6.23
CA ILE A 372 9.80 5.79 6.84
C ILE A 372 9.76 5.91 8.37
N LYS A 373 9.97 7.13 8.91
CA LYS A 373 9.89 7.35 10.37
C LYS A 373 8.51 7.03 10.94
N ARG A 374 7.42 7.40 10.26
CA ARG A 374 6.06 7.05 10.72
C ARG A 374 5.82 5.54 10.70
N GLN A 375 6.36 4.83 9.71
CA GLN A 375 6.24 3.38 9.60
C GLN A 375 7.03 2.65 10.68
N CYS A 376 8.28 3.06 10.92
CA CYS A 376 9.15 2.43 11.93
C CYS A 376 8.68 2.71 13.37
N LYS A 377 7.93 3.79 13.62
CA LYS A 377 7.32 4.11 14.93
C LYS A 377 6.12 3.23 15.32
N GLY A 378 5.70 2.29 14.47
CA GLY A 378 4.78 1.20 14.84
C GLY A 378 3.38 1.61 15.28
N GLN A 379 2.47 1.87 14.33
CA GLN A 379 1.07 2.24 14.65
C GLN A 379 0.04 1.11 14.46
N PHE A 380 0.38 -0.03 13.82
CA PHE A 380 -0.64 -1.01 13.37
C PHE A 380 -0.27 -2.49 13.53
N GLY A 381 0.59 -2.86 14.49
CA GLY A 381 0.95 -4.27 14.74
C GLY A 381 1.73 -4.95 13.60
N GLN A 382 2.12 -4.21 12.56
CA GLN A 382 3.08 -4.59 11.53
C GLN A 382 4.45 -4.08 11.94
N LYS A 383 5.46 -4.95 11.95
CA LYS A 383 6.86 -4.57 12.19
C LYS A 383 7.45 -4.10 10.87
N CYS A 384 7.79 -2.82 10.78
CA CYS A 384 8.44 -2.22 9.63
C CYS A 384 9.88 -1.88 10.02
N SER A 385 10.84 -2.45 9.30
CA SER A 385 12.27 -2.27 9.54
C SER A 385 12.91 -1.66 8.30
N CYS A 386 13.71 -0.61 8.49
CA CYS A 386 14.55 -0.05 7.44
C CYS A 386 15.97 -0.59 7.63
N ILE A 387 16.41 -1.46 6.73
CA ILE A 387 17.76 -2.00 6.71
C ILE A 387 18.63 -1.05 5.88
N VAL A 388 19.81 -0.72 6.38
CA VAL A 388 20.82 0.09 5.70
C VAL A 388 22.09 -0.73 5.54
N ALA A 389 22.74 -0.57 4.38
CA ALA A 389 24.10 -1.03 4.15
C ALA A 389 25.05 0.15 4.35
N VAL A 390 25.98 0.01 5.29
CA VAL A 390 26.93 1.02 5.70
C VAL A 390 28.34 0.56 5.32
N LYS A 391 29.12 1.42 4.67
CA LYS A 391 30.53 1.18 4.40
C LYS A 391 31.31 1.32 5.71
N LYS A 392 32.17 0.36 6.03
CA LYS A 392 33.07 0.39 7.20
C LYS A 392 34.04 1.56 7.08
N GLU A 393 34.46 2.11 8.21
CA GLU A 393 35.55 3.10 8.22
C GLU A 393 36.87 2.41 7.90
N GLU A 394 37.67 3.01 7.01
CA GLU A 394 39.07 2.62 6.81
C GLU A 394 39.90 3.35 7.87
N SER A 395 40.99 2.73 8.34
CA SER A 395 41.80 3.18 9.48
C SER A 395 42.27 4.64 9.45
N ASN A 396 42.26 5.29 8.28
CA ASN A 396 42.72 6.67 8.08
C ASN A 396 41.64 7.64 7.56
N VAL A 397 40.38 7.21 7.34
CA VAL A 397 39.33 8.06 6.76
C VAL A 397 38.04 7.98 7.60
N LYS A 398 37.78 9.05 8.37
CA LYS A 398 36.51 9.22 9.09
C LYS A 398 35.41 9.60 8.11
N ARG A 399 34.28 8.88 8.15
CA ARG A 399 33.14 9.13 7.24
C ARG A 399 31.97 9.71 8.03
N THR A 400 31.25 10.65 7.43
CA THR A 400 29.95 11.07 7.99
C THR A 400 28.92 9.98 7.75
N VAL A 401 27.90 9.91 8.60
CA VAL A 401 26.79 8.94 8.46
C VAL A 401 26.21 9.00 7.05
N LEU A 402 26.02 10.19 6.50
CA LEU A 402 25.49 10.40 5.15
C LEU A 402 26.34 9.79 4.04
N LYS A 403 27.67 9.84 4.17
CA LYS A 403 28.59 9.30 3.16
C LYS A 403 28.86 7.80 3.35
N SER A 404 28.51 7.27 4.52
CA SER A 404 28.73 5.86 4.86
C SER A 404 27.61 4.95 4.33
N VAL A 405 26.36 5.40 4.28
CA VAL A 405 25.23 4.59 3.82
C VAL A 405 25.22 4.49 2.29
N VAL A 406 25.29 3.27 1.78
CA VAL A 406 25.40 2.96 0.34
C VAL A 406 24.23 2.11 -0.19
N GLY A 407 23.40 1.56 0.70
CA GLY A 407 22.24 0.75 0.33
C GLY A 407 21.13 0.82 1.37
N THR A 408 19.90 0.60 0.92
CA THR A 408 18.68 0.73 1.74
C THR A 408 17.67 -0.33 1.34
N LEU A 409 16.95 -0.88 2.32
CA LEU A 409 15.94 -1.91 2.13
C LEU A 409 14.82 -1.74 3.16
N ASP A 410 13.59 -1.53 2.70
CA ASP A 410 12.41 -1.53 3.57
C ASP A 410 11.78 -2.91 3.62
N PHE A 411 11.72 -3.47 4.81
CA PHE A 411 11.18 -4.79 5.06
C PHE A 411 10.03 -4.73 6.07
N ASN A 412 8.93 -5.42 5.78
CA ASN A 412 7.75 -5.42 6.63
C ASN A 412 7.30 -6.84 6.93
N ILE A 413 6.99 -7.12 8.19
CA ILE A 413 6.25 -8.33 8.57
C ILE A 413 4.75 -8.01 8.56
N ARG A 414 4.01 -8.75 7.74
CA ARG A 414 2.57 -8.58 7.51
C ARG A 414 1.84 -9.91 7.66
N TYR A 415 0.51 -9.82 7.61
CA TYR A 415 -0.40 -10.95 7.77
C TYR A 415 -1.25 -11.11 6.51
N LEU A 416 -1.30 -12.34 5.97
CA LEU A 416 -2.25 -12.68 4.91
C LEU A 416 -3.67 -12.65 5.47
N LEU A 417 -4.64 -12.22 4.66
CA LEU A 417 -6.05 -12.39 5.04
C LEU A 417 -6.43 -13.86 4.93
N THR A 418 -7.48 -14.24 5.64
CA THR A 418 -8.06 -15.57 5.55
C THR A 418 -8.47 -15.86 4.11
N GLY A 419 -7.86 -16.89 3.50
CA GLY A 419 -8.11 -17.30 2.12
C GLY A 419 -7.15 -16.70 1.08
N GLU A 420 -6.30 -15.73 1.44
CA GLU A 420 -5.24 -15.25 0.56
C GLU A 420 -4.06 -16.23 0.56
N THR A 421 -3.57 -16.57 -0.63
CA THR A 421 -2.32 -17.31 -0.83
C THR A 421 -1.12 -16.38 -1.04
N PHE A 422 -1.36 -15.17 -1.58
CA PHE A 422 -0.33 -14.15 -1.76
C PHE A 422 -0.86 -12.72 -1.49
N PRO A 423 0.04 -11.74 -1.24
CA PRO A 423 -0.37 -10.38 -0.90
C PRO A 423 -1.13 -9.69 -2.03
N GLY A 424 -2.33 -9.20 -1.73
CA GLY A 424 -3.15 -8.47 -2.70
C GLY A 424 -3.79 -9.36 -3.76
N GLU A 425 -3.87 -10.67 -3.50
CA GLU A 425 -4.69 -11.58 -4.28
C GLU A 425 -6.14 -11.07 -4.30
N ARG A 426 -6.65 -10.76 -5.50
CA ARG A 426 -8.04 -10.32 -5.67
C ARG A 426 -8.93 -11.54 -5.75
N VAL A 427 -9.09 -12.23 -4.64
CA VAL A 427 -10.12 -13.25 -4.53
C VAL A 427 -11.44 -12.51 -4.38
N LYS A 428 -12.39 -12.70 -5.32
CA LYS A 428 -13.81 -12.42 -5.01
C LYS A 428 -14.07 -13.06 -3.66
N ALA A 429 -14.62 -12.32 -2.69
CA ALA A 429 -14.95 -12.85 -1.37
C ALA A 429 -15.38 -14.30 -1.56
N PRO A 430 -14.57 -15.29 -1.14
CA PRO A 430 -14.95 -16.65 -1.40
C PRO A 430 -16.34 -16.78 -0.76
N ILE A 431 -17.29 -17.39 -1.47
CA ILE A 431 -18.71 -17.58 -1.05
C ILE A 431 -18.82 -18.35 0.30
N PHE A 432 -17.74 -18.45 1.07
CA PHE A 432 -17.06 -19.68 1.41
C PHE A 432 -15.79 -19.29 2.19
N CYS A 433 -15.93 -18.79 3.42
CA CYS A 433 -14.82 -18.61 4.35
C CYS A 433 -14.79 -19.80 5.33
N ARG A 434 -13.66 -20.52 5.43
CA ARG A 434 -13.44 -21.39 6.58
C ARG A 434 -13.26 -20.47 7.79
N THR A 435 -13.99 -20.74 8.87
CA THR A 435 -13.59 -20.30 10.21
C THR A 435 -12.39 -21.15 10.63
N ASP A 436 -11.31 -21.12 9.86
CA ASP A 436 -10.08 -21.71 10.35
C ASP A 436 -9.65 -20.83 11.52
N ARG A 437 -9.68 -21.43 12.72
CA ARG A 437 -9.16 -20.81 13.94
C ARG A 437 -7.64 -20.61 13.88
N GLN A 438 -7.00 -20.99 12.77
CA GLN A 438 -5.59 -20.73 12.50
C GLN A 438 -5.29 -19.23 12.61
N ALA A 439 -4.22 -18.93 13.35
CA ALA A 439 -3.66 -17.60 13.40
C ALA A 439 -3.32 -17.13 11.98
N PRO A 440 -3.52 -15.84 11.65
CA PRO A 440 -3.22 -15.34 10.31
C PRO A 440 -1.76 -15.60 9.96
N ARG A 441 -1.52 -16.17 8.78
CA ARG A 441 -0.17 -16.52 8.31
C ARG A 441 0.66 -15.26 8.11
N LYS A 442 1.86 -15.26 8.68
CA LYS A 442 2.81 -14.15 8.55
C LYS A 442 3.60 -14.28 7.26
N TYR A 443 3.86 -13.15 6.63
CA TYR A 443 4.76 -13.07 5.49
C TYR A 443 5.67 -11.83 5.59
N GLY A 444 6.85 -11.93 5.00
CA GLY A 444 7.76 -10.80 4.79
C GLY A 444 7.43 -10.06 3.49
N TYR A 445 7.53 -8.74 3.49
CA TYR A 445 7.31 -7.93 2.30
C TYR A 445 8.42 -6.91 2.10
N VAL A 446 9.14 -7.04 0.99
CA VAL A 446 10.15 -6.07 0.54
C VAL A 446 9.43 -4.92 -0.16
N ALA A 447 9.39 -3.76 0.51
CA ALA A 447 8.66 -2.59 0.02
C ALA A 447 9.51 -1.64 -0.83
N ASN A 448 10.81 -1.59 -0.59
CA ASN A 448 11.76 -0.75 -1.31
C ASN A 448 13.16 -1.36 -1.19
N LEU A 449 13.96 -1.32 -2.25
CA LEU A 449 15.36 -1.75 -2.24
C LEU A 449 16.15 -0.85 -3.19
N CYS A 450 17.13 -0.13 -2.65
CA CYS A 450 17.97 0.79 -3.40
C CYS A 450 19.45 0.58 -3.04
N VAL A 451 20.33 0.66 -4.03
CA VAL A 451 21.78 0.72 -3.84
C VAL A 451 22.33 1.88 -4.65
N ALA A 452 23.20 2.68 -4.02
CA ALA A 452 23.89 3.80 -4.64
C ALA A 452 24.57 3.35 -5.93
N LYS A 453 24.46 4.15 -7.00
CA LYS A 453 24.95 3.78 -8.34
C LYS A 453 26.44 3.39 -8.34
N SER A 454 27.26 4.09 -7.56
CA SER A 454 28.70 3.82 -7.40
C SER A 454 29.03 2.54 -6.63
N ALA A 455 28.07 1.98 -5.89
CA ALA A 455 28.23 0.81 -5.03
C ALA A 455 27.50 -0.44 -5.56
N ARG A 456 26.94 -0.38 -6.77
CA ARG A 456 26.24 -1.52 -7.40
C ARG A 456 27.21 -2.61 -7.81
N ARG A 457 26.65 -3.81 -8.04
CA ARG A 457 27.38 -5.01 -8.48
C ARG A 457 28.48 -5.49 -7.52
N GLN A 458 28.44 -5.04 -6.26
CA GLN A 458 29.34 -5.47 -5.16
C GLN A 458 28.63 -6.41 -4.16
N GLY A 459 27.50 -7.02 -4.54
CA GLY A 459 26.75 -7.94 -3.67
C GLY A 459 25.98 -7.29 -2.51
N ILE A 460 25.94 -5.96 -2.42
CA ILE A 460 25.27 -5.22 -1.32
C ILE A 460 23.78 -5.57 -1.21
N ALA A 461 23.05 -5.56 -2.32
CA ALA A 461 21.62 -5.83 -2.33
C ALA A 461 21.29 -7.26 -1.88
N SER A 462 22.06 -8.26 -2.35
CA SER A 462 21.91 -9.66 -1.96
C SER A 462 22.11 -9.86 -0.46
N ASN A 463 23.12 -9.22 0.13
CA ASN A 463 23.38 -9.32 1.57
C ASN A 463 22.31 -8.63 2.42
N MET A 464 21.79 -7.48 2.00
CA MET A 464 20.64 -6.86 2.67
C MET A 464 19.39 -7.75 2.60
N LEU A 465 19.15 -8.40 1.44
CA LEU A 465 18.03 -9.33 1.28
C LEU A 465 18.19 -10.57 2.17
N ASN A 466 19.40 -11.12 2.31
CA ASN A 466 19.68 -12.21 3.24
C ASN A 466 19.30 -11.83 4.68
N LEU A 467 19.70 -10.64 5.14
CA LEU A 467 19.30 -10.14 6.46
C LEU A 467 17.78 -10.01 6.60
N ALA A 468 17.08 -9.55 5.56
CA ALA A 468 15.62 -9.48 5.57
C ALA A 468 14.96 -10.87 5.61
N ILE A 469 15.48 -11.86 4.90
CA ILE A 469 15.00 -13.24 4.94
C ILE A 469 15.23 -13.86 6.33
N LEU A 470 16.41 -13.65 6.93
CA LEU A 470 16.68 -14.08 8.31
C LEU A 470 15.72 -13.42 9.30
N SER A 471 15.42 -12.13 9.12
CA SER A 471 14.41 -11.42 9.91
C SER A 471 13.00 -11.99 9.68
N ALA A 472 12.65 -12.38 8.45
CA ALA A 472 11.38 -13.06 8.17
C ALA A 472 11.27 -14.37 8.97
N LYS A 473 12.33 -15.19 8.94
CA LYS A 473 12.41 -16.47 9.61
C LYS A 473 12.27 -16.35 11.12
N SER A 474 13.01 -15.43 11.74
CA SER A 474 12.93 -15.18 13.18
C SER A 474 11.57 -14.64 13.64
N ASN A 475 10.81 -13.99 12.74
CA ASN A 475 9.46 -13.51 13.02
C ASN A 475 8.35 -14.55 12.70
N GLY A 476 8.73 -15.75 12.27
CA GLY A 476 7.81 -16.85 11.93
C GLY A 476 7.03 -16.62 10.64
N ALA A 477 7.61 -15.90 9.67
CA ALA A 477 7.04 -15.78 8.34
C ALA A 477 7.46 -16.97 7.47
N GLU A 478 6.50 -17.57 6.77
CA GLU A 478 6.75 -18.72 5.88
C GLU A 478 7.27 -18.29 4.50
N GLN A 479 6.92 -17.08 4.08
CA GLN A 479 7.18 -16.59 2.72
C GLN A 479 7.57 -15.12 2.73
N VAL A 480 8.42 -14.72 1.77
CA VAL A 480 8.79 -13.33 1.51
C VAL A 480 8.36 -12.94 0.10
N PHE A 481 7.68 -11.80 -0.03
CA PHE A 481 7.15 -11.31 -1.29
C PHE A 481 7.76 -9.98 -1.70
N VAL A 482 7.87 -9.77 -3.02
CA VAL A 482 8.33 -8.51 -3.62
C VAL A 482 7.67 -8.25 -4.97
N HIS A 483 7.36 -6.98 -5.25
CA HIS A 483 6.96 -6.55 -6.58
C HIS A 483 8.16 -5.95 -7.33
N VAL A 484 8.35 -6.37 -8.59
CA VAL A 484 9.38 -5.83 -9.48
C VAL A 484 8.76 -5.38 -10.80
N TYR A 485 9.24 -4.29 -11.38
CA TYR A 485 8.81 -3.89 -12.73
C TYR A 485 9.35 -4.84 -13.79
N ARG A 486 8.52 -5.17 -14.80
CA ARG A 486 8.93 -6.04 -15.91
C ARG A 486 10.11 -5.47 -16.71
N SER A 487 10.26 -4.15 -16.75
CA SER A 487 11.38 -3.47 -17.40
C SER A 487 12.67 -3.46 -16.57
N ASN A 488 12.61 -3.80 -15.28
CA ASN A 488 13.78 -3.77 -14.40
C ASN A 488 14.50 -5.12 -14.40
N VAL A 489 15.29 -5.37 -15.45
CA VAL A 489 16.01 -6.63 -15.66
C VAL A 489 17.02 -6.89 -14.53
N ALA A 490 17.76 -5.87 -14.11
CA ALA A 490 18.78 -6.02 -13.06
C ALA A 490 18.19 -6.47 -11.71
N ALA A 491 16.98 -6.01 -11.36
CA ALA A 491 16.30 -6.46 -10.16
C ALA A 491 15.72 -7.88 -10.30
N GLN A 492 15.22 -8.23 -11.49
CA GLN A 492 14.76 -9.60 -11.78
C GLN A 492 15.89 -10.62 -11.61
N GLU A 493 17.05 -10.36 -12.24
CA GLU A 493 18.27 -11.20 -12.10
C GLU A 493 18.71 -11.31 -10.63
N LEU A 494 18.63 -10.22 -9.87
CA LEU A 494 18.97 -10.23 -8.45
C LEU A 494 18.04 -11.17 -7.66
N TYR A 495 16.72 -11.04 -7.84
CA TYR A 495 15.75 -11.84 -7.10
C TYR A 495 15.81 -13.31 -7.52
N GLU A 496 15.94 -13.60 -8.81
CA GLU A 496 16.11 -14.96 -9.33
C GLU A 496 17.38 -15.63 -8.75
N LYS A 497 18.51 -14.91 -8.72
CA LYS A 497 19.74 -15.40 -8.09
C LYS A 497 19.58 -15.68 -6.59
N MET A 498 18.70 -14.94 -5.92
CA MET A 498 18.37 -15.14 -4.51
C MET A 498 17.36 -16.27 -4.30
N GLY A 499 16.86 -16.91 -5.36
CA GLY A 499 15.89 -18.01 -5.30
C GLY A 499 14.43 -17.57 -5.26
N PHE A 500 14.12 -16.33 -5.61
CA PHE A 500 12.72 -15.88 -5.73
C PHE A 500 12.09 -16.39 -7.03
N GLU A 501 10.87 -16.88 -6.93
CA GLU A 501 10.09 -17.42 -8.03
C GLU A 501 8.89 -16.51 -8.36
N VAL A 502 8.51 -16.46 -9.64
CA VAL A 502 7.36 -15.66 -10.09
C VAL A 502 6.05 -16.34 -9.69
N VAL A 503 5.18 -15.61 -8.98
CA VAL A 503 3.84 -16.08 -8.66
C VAL A 503 2.96 -15.97 -9.93
N GLN A 504 2.82 -17.08 -10.66
CA GLN A 504 2.12 -17.11 -11.95
C GLN A 504 0.65 -16.64 -11.84
N MET A 505 -0.06 -17.03 -10.78
CA MET A 505 -1.46 -16.64 -10.55
C MET A 505 -1.61 -15.12 -10.37
N ALA A 506 -0.67 -14.48 -9.69
CA ALA A 506 -0.65 -13.02 -9.52
C ALA A 506 -0.38 -12.32 -10.86
N SER A 507 0.49 -12.88 -11.70
CA SER A 507 0.86 -12.31 -13.00
C SER A 507 -0.32 -12.24 -14.00
N GLN A 508 -1.29 -13.15 -13.87
CA GLN A 508 -2.53 -13.15 -14.67
C GLN A 508 -3.53 -12.08 -14.18
N GLN A 509 -3.71 -11.96 -12.85
CA GLN A 509 -4.59 -10.94 -12.24
C GLN A 509 -4.04 -9.52 -12.43
N GLN A 510 -2.73 -9.37 -12.44
CA GLN A 510 -2.01 -8.10 -12.60
C GLN A 510 -1.70 -7.77 -14.07
N SER A 511 -2.41 -8.34 -15.06
CA SER A 511 -2.16 -8.05 -16.49
C SER A 511 -2.23 -6.56 -16.87
N LYS A 512 -2.93 -5.73 -16.07
CA LYS A 512 -2.94 -4.25 -16.19
C LYS A 512 -1.74 -3.56 -15.52
N GLU A 513 -1.09 -4.21 -14.56
CA GLU A 513 0.05 -3.68 -13.80
C GLU A 513 1.36 -4.11 -14.47
N LYS A 514 2.31 -3.18 -14.64
CA LYS A 514 3.61 -3.42 -15.31
C LYS A 514 4.63 -4.12 -14.41
N THR A 515 4.17 -4.96 -13.48
CA THR A 515 4.98 -5.61 -12.43
C THR A 515 4.81 -7.12 -12.43
N TYR A 516 5.79 -7.82 -11.85
CA TYR A 516 5.71 -9.20 -11.43
C TYR A 516 5.71 -9.24 -9.90
N LEU A 517 4.92 -10.15 -9.32
CA LEU A 517 5.01 -10.54 -7.91
C LEU A 517 5.91 -11.77 -7.82
N LEU A 518 6.97 -11.69 -7.03
CA LEU A 518 7.84 -12.81 -6.73
C LEU A 518 7.71 -13.24 -5.27
N CYS A 519 7.98 -14.52 -5.02
CA CYS A 519 7.93 -15.15 -3.70
C CYS A 519 9.22 -15.96 -3.42
N PHE A 520 9.64 -15.99 -2.16
CA PHE A 520 10.70 -16.86 -1.64
C PHE A 520 10.17 -17.61 -0.41
N GLY A 521 10.37 -18.93 -0.35
CA GLY A 521 10.04 -19.77 0.81
C GLY A 521 11.16 -19.77 1.85
N VAL A 522 10.84 -19.54 3.13
CA VAL A 522 11.78 -19.26 4.24
C VAL A 522 12.17 -20.50 5.06
#